data_AF-A0A2D9N3S4-F1
#
_entry.id   AF-A0A2D9N3S4-F1
#
_cell.length_a   1.000
_cell.length_b   1.000
_cell.length_c   1.000
_cell.angle_alpha   90.00
_cell.angle_beta   90.00
_cell.angle_gamma   90.00
#
_symmetry.space_group_name_H-M   'P 1'
#
loop_
_entity.id
_entity.type
_entity.pdbx_description
1 polymer ?
#
loop_
_entity_poly.entity_id
_entity_poly.type
_entity_poly.pdbx_seq_one_letter_code
_entity_poly.pdbx_strand_id
1 'polypeptide(L)' 'MWPYKSFENLVFTIFIVSIILTAMMPLHLFTPVVTPQEYLLMFLFMFKAVGGIVLFYGFAKGKNFNNAIWDSKFYNA' A
#
# COMPACT_ATOMS: atom_id res chain seq x y z
N MET A 1 3.67 -12.61 7.15
CA MET A 1 3.66 -12.43 5.68
C MET A 1 2.26 -12.20 5.09
N TRP A 2 1.21 -11.97 5.91
CA TRP A 2 -0.18 -11.84 5.45
C TRP A 2 -0.43 -10.80 4.34
N PRO A 3 0.20 -9.60 4.35
CA PRO A 3 0.06 -8.62 3.26
C PRO A 3 0.50 -9.16 1.89
N TYR A 4 1.43 -10.11 1.85
CA TYR A 4 1.97 -10.69 0.62
C TYR A 4 1.26 -12.00 0.25
N LYS A 5 0.24 -12.41 1.01
CA LYS A 5 -0.43 -13.70 0.80
C LYS A 5 -1.21 -13.73 -0.50
N SER A 6 -1.92 -12.64 -0.79
CA SER A 6 -2.69 -12.44 -2.00
C SER A 6 -2.56 -11.00 -2.48
N PHE A 7 -2.93 -10.75 -3.74
CA PHE A 7 -2.96 -9.40 -4.28
C PHE A 7 -3.98 -8.51 -3.55
N GLU A 8 -5.13 -9.06 -3.14
CA GLU A 8 -6.15 -8.33 -2.39
C GLU A 8 -5.64 -7.90 -1.00
N ASN A 9 -4.96 -8.80 -0.29
CA ASN A 9 -4.35 -8.46 1.00
C ASN A 9 -3.29 -7.37 0.84
N LEU A 10 -2.52 -7.41 -0.25
CA LEU A 10 -1.51 -6.40 -0.55
C LEU A 10 -2.17 -5.04 -0.77
N VAL A 11 -3.17 -4.97 -1.65
CA VAL A 11 -3.91 -3.74 -1.96
C VAL A 11 -4.59 -3.20 -0.71
N PHE A 12 -5.22 -4.04 0.10
CA PHE A 12 -5.83 -3.65 1.37
C PHE A 12 -4.79 -3.08 2.35
N THR A 13 -3.63 -3.72 2.47
CA THR A 13 -2.55 -3.23 3.33
C THR A 13 -2.03 -1.88 2.84
N ILE A 14 -1.79 -1.73 1.54
CA ILE A 14 -1.36 -0.46 0.93
C ILE A 14 -2.40 0.63 1.20
N PHE A 15 -3.69 0.31 1.07
CA PHE A 15 -4.79 1.25 1.31
C PHE A 15 -4.77 1.77 2.76
N ILE A 16 -4.71 0.88 3.75
CA ILE A 16 -4.67 1.26 5.17
C ILE A 16 -3.41 2.07 5.50
N VAL A 17 -2.23 1.62 5.04
CA VAL A 17 -0.97 2.35 5.24
C VAL A 17 -1.05 3.74 4.63
N SER A 18 -1.66 3.88 3.45
CA SER A 18 -1.79 5.16 2.77
C SER A 18 -2.72 6.11 3.52
N ILE A 19 -3.80 5.61 4.14
CA ILE A 19 -4.65 6.42 5.03
C ILE A 19 -3.84 6.92 6.23
N ILE A 20 -3.09 6.04 6.89
CA ILE A 20 -2.29 6.38 8.07
C ILE A 20 -1.26 7.45 7.72
N LEU A 21 -0.50 7.25 6.63
CA LEU A 21 0.50 8.22 6.20
C LEU A 21 -0.11 9.56 5.76
N THR A 22 -1.30 9.54 5.16
CA THR A 22 -2.03 10.77 4.82
C THR A 22 -2.47 11.52 6.08
N ALA A 23 -2.94 10.81 7.11
CA ALA A 23 -3.31 11.42 8.38
C ALA A 23 -2.11 12.02 9.14
N MET A 24 -0.91 11.47 8.93
CA MET A 24 0.34 12.00 9.50
C MET A 24 0.91 13.20 8.71
N MET A 25 0.41 13.46 7.50
CA MET A 25 0.94 14.54 6.65
C MET A 25 0.42 15.91 7.13
N PRO A 26 1.31 16.89 7.39
CA PRO A 26 0.90 18.24 7.72
C PRO A 26 0.40 18.97 6.45
N LEU A 27 -0.88 18.82 6.14
CA LEU A 27 -1.53 19.40 4.95
C LEU A 27 -1.39 20.92 4.83
N HIS A 28 -1.27 21.62 5.95
CA HIS A 28 -1.03 23.07 5.98
C HIS A 28 0.29 23.49 5.31
N LEU A 29 1.25 22.56 5.12
CA LEU A 29 2.45 22.82 4.32
C LEU A 29 2.18 22.85 2.81
N PHE A 30 1.08 22.26 2.36
CA PHE A 30 0.74 22.09 0.94
C PHE A 30 -0.45 22.95 0.51
N THR A 31 -1.30 23.37 1.44
CA THR A 31 -2.45 24.23 1.17
C THR A 31 -2.72 25.19 2.34
N PRO A 32 -3.11 26.46 2.09
CA PRO A 32 -3.51 27.39 3.14
C PRO A 32 -4.86 27.04 3.78
N VAL A 33 -5.73 26.32 3.06
CA VAL A 33 -7.05 25.89 3.55
C VAL A 33 -7.16 24.39 3.36
N VAL A 34 -7.48 23.69 4.44
CA VAL A 34 -7.63 22.24 4.44
C VAL A 34 -9.11 21.90 4.39
N THR A 35 -9.58 21.38 3.27
CA THR A 35 -10.93 20.84 3.08
C THR A 35 -10.86 19.32 2.88
N PRO A 36 -12.00 18.60 2.97
CA PRO A 36 -12.04 17.16 2.69
C PRO A 36 -11.50 16.78 1.30
N GLN A 37 -11.59 17.67 0.33
CA GLN A 37 -11.12 17.48 -1.03
C GLN A 37 -9.59 17.42 -1.10
N GLU A 38 -8.87 18.29 -0.39
CA GLU A 38 -7.40 18.23 -0.33
C GLU A 38 -6.93 16.98 0.43
N TYR A 39 -7.66 16.55 1.47
CA TYR A 39 -7.39 15.26 2.13
C TYR A 39 -7.53 14.09 1.17
N LEU A 40 -8.63 14.04 0.39
CA LEU A 40 -8.84 12.99 -0.60
C LEU A 40 -7.75 13.01 -1.68
N LEU A 41 -7.39 14.20 -2.17
CA LEU A 41 -6.32 14.35 -3.15
C LEU A 41 -4.98 13.86 -2.59
N MET A 42 -4.62 14.29 -1.39
CA MET A 42 -3.40 13.85 -0.70
C MET A 42 -3.39 12.33 -0.50
N PHE A 43 -4.53 11.75 -0.10
CA PHE A 43 -4.68 10.31 0.00
C PHE A 43 -4.40 9.58 -1.32
N LEU A 44 -4.93 10.07 -2.44
CA LEU A 44 -4.66 9.48 -3.76
C LEU A 44 -3.18 9.56 -4.15
N PHE A 45 -2.50 10.67 -3.82
CA PHE A 45 -1.05 10.80 -4.02
C PHE A 45 -0.27 9.82 -3.15
N MET A 46 -0.63 9.66 -1.88
CA MET A 46 0.00 8.70 -0.98
C MET A 46 -0.24 7.27 -1.42
N PHE A 47 -1.47 6.92 -1.82
CA PHE A 47 -1.82 5.57 -2.26
C PHE A 47 -1.01 5.14 -3.48
N LYS A 48 -0.90 5.98 -4.51
CA LYS A 48 -0.08 5.64 -5.68
C LYS A 48 1.42 5.60 -5.35
N ALA A 49 1.91 6.47 -4.46
CA ALA A 49 3.32 6.51 -4.09
C ALA A 49 3.73 5.25 -3.32
N VAL A 50 3.00 4.91 -2.26
CA VAL A 50 3.22 3.68 -1.49
C VAL A 50 3.05 2.45 -2.38
N GLY A 51 1.98 2.40 -3.19
CA GLY A 51 1.75 1.32 -4.13
C GLY A 51 2.91 1.13 -5.10
N GLY A 52 3.42 2.22 -5.68
CA GLY A 52 4.57 2.19 -6.58
C GLY A 52 5.83 1.65 -5.91
N ILE A 53 6.16 2.11 -4.70
CA ILE A 53 7.31 1.63 -3.92
C ILE A 53 7.17 0.13 -3.59
N VAL A 54 6.01 -0.28 -3.08
CA VAL A 54 5.75 -1.67 -2.68
C VAL A 54 5.80 -2.61 -3.88
N LEU A 55 5.22 -2.22 -5.02
CA LEU A 55 5.28 -3.02 -6.24
C LEU A 55 6.71 -3.09 -6.78
N PHE A 56 7.43 -1.97 -6.86
CA PHE A 56 8.81 -1.93 -7.31
C PHE A 56 9.70 -2.89 -6.52
N TYR A 57 9.68 -2.80 -5.19
CA TYR A 57 10.48 -3.68 -4.34
C TYR A 57 9.94 -5.11 -4.31
N GLY A 58 8.62 -5.30 -4.40
CA GLY A 58 8.00 -6.62 -4.50
C GLY A 58 8.50 -7.38 -5.73
N PHE A 59 8.49 -6.74 -6.90
CA PHE A 59 9.04 -7.30 -8.13
C PHE A 59 10.56 -7.48 -8.06
N ALA A 60 11.30 -6.48 -7.56
CA ALA A 60 12.76 -6.59 -7.43
C ALA A 60 13.20 -7.75 -6.52
N LYS A 61 12.37 -8.14 -5.54
CA LYS A 61 12.61 -9.29 -4.64
C LYS A 61 11.94 -10.59 -5.13
N GLY A 62 11.38 -10.63 -6.33
CA GLY A 62 10.71 -11.81 -6.90
C GLY A 62 9.51 -12.29 -6.08
N LYS A 63 8.84 -11.38 -5.35
CA LYS A 63 7.67 -11.74 -4.55
C LYS A 63 6.47 -12.00 -5.45
N ASN A 64 5.80 -13.11 -5.19
CA ASN A 64 4.57 -13.50 -5.87
C ASN A 64 3.40 -13.32 -4.91
N PHE A 65 2.39 -12.55 -5.32
CA PHE A 65 1.21 -12.22 -4.52
C PHE A 65 0.07 -13.20 -4.78
N ASN A 66 0.37 -14.50 -4.81
CA ASN A 66 -0.58 -15.55 -5.17
C ASN A 66 -0.79 -16.53 -4.01
N ASN A 67 -2.06 -16.74 -3.66
CA ASN A 67 -2.48 -17.69 -2.63
C ASN A 67 -1.97 -19.12 -2.88
N ALA A 68 -1.77 -19.53 -4.14
CA ALA A 68 -1.31 -20.87 -4.50
C ALA A 68 0.07 -21.23 -3.92
N ILE A 69 0.93 -20.23 -3.66
CA ILE A 69 2.24 -20.46 -3.03
C ILE A 69 2.08 -20.80 -1.55
N TRP A 70 1.00 -20.36 -0.93
CA TRP A 70 0.74 -20.58 0.49
C TRP A 70 0.04 -21.90 0.77
N ASP A 71 -0.60 -22.50 -0.25
CA ASP A 71 -1.32 -23.77 -0.19
C ASP A 71 -0.53 -24.91 -0.86
N SER A 72 0.80 -24.85 -0.76
CA SER A 72 1.69 -25.86 -1.32
C SER A 72 1.63 -27.14 -0.48
N LYS A 73 1.39 -28.29 -1.14
CA LYS A 73 1.58 -29.62 -0.54
C LYS A 73 3.04 -29.91 -0.17
N PHE A 74 3.99 -29.20 -0.76
CA PHE A 74 5.41 -29.33 -0.48
C PHE A 74 5.85 -28.27 0.53
N TYR A 75 6.76 -28.63 1.43
CA TYR A 75 7.21 -27.75 2.50
C TYR A 75 7.78 -26.45 1.94
N ASN A 76 7.04 -25.35 2.15
CA ASN A 76 7.47 -24.00 1.81
C ASN A 76 8.03 -23.36 3.08
N ALA A 77 9.32 -23.58 3.32
CA ALA A 77 10.10 -22.92 4.37
C ALA A 77 10.31 -21.43 4.06
#